data_AF-A0A846PA54-F1
#
_entry.id   AF-A0A846PA54-F1
#
_cell.length_a   1.000
_cell.length_b   1.000
_cell.length_c   1.000
_cell.angle_alpha   90.00
_cell.angle_beta   90.00
_cell.angle_gamma   90.00
#
_symmetry.space_group_name_H-M   'P 1'
#
loop_
_entity.id
_entity.type
_entity.pdbx_description
1 polymer ?
#
loop_
_entity_poly.entity_id
_entity_poly.type
_entity_poly.pdbx_seq_one_letter_code
_entity_poly.pdbx_strand_id
1 'polypeptide(L)' 'VEEENMRDARIAVVSYGQVSRPAKRAVEMAREEGIRVGSLRLITIWPFAENIIRKWA' A
#
# COMPACT_ATOMS: atom_id res chain seq x y z
N VAL A 1 3.65 -1.05 9.85
CA VAL A 1 3.22 -1.02 8.42
C VAL A 1 4.19 -0.11 7.70
N GLU A 2 4.56 -0.41 6.47
CA GLU A 2 5.30 0.53 5.63
C GLU A 2 4.31 1.24 4.70
N GLU A 3 4.46 2.55 4.55
CA GLU A 3 3.59 3.40 3.74
C GLU A 3 4.42 4.04 2.63
N GLU A 4 4.00 3.89 1.37
CA GLU A 4 4.62 4.57 0.22
C GLU A 4 3.56 5.33 -0.57
N ASN A 5 3.88 6.56 -0.98
CA ASN A 5 3.03 7.39 -1.86
C ASN A 5 1.57 7.58 -1.40
N MET A 6 1.28 7.52 -0.10
CA MET A 6 -0.11 7.58 0.42
C MET A 6 -0.71 9.00 0.45
N ARG A 7 0.11 10.05 0.55
CA ARG A 7 -0.37 11.43 0.77
C ARG A 7 -1.24 11.98 -0.35
N ASP A 8 -0.94 11.62 -1.59
CA ASP A 8 -1.65 12.07 -2.80
C ASP A 8 -2.46 10.94 -3.45
N ALA A 9 -2.46 9.75 -2.85
CA ALA A 9 -3.10 8.57 -3.38
C ALA A 9 -4.63 8.71 -3.44
N ARG A 10 -5.21 8.24 -4.54
CA ARG A 10 -6.65 7.97 -4.69
C ARG A 10 -7.00 6.49 -4.61
N ILE A 11 -5.99 5.63 -4.74
CA ILE A 11 -6.10 4.17 -4.67
C ILE A 11 -5.05 3.71 -3.66
N ALA A 12 -5.41 2.83 -2.74
CA ALA A 12 -4.47 2.22 -1.81
C ALA A 12 -4.36 0.72 -2.10
N VAL A 13 -3.13 0.22 -2.26
CA VAL A 13 -2.83 -1.21 -2.37
C VAL A 13 -2.34 -1.71 -1.01
N VAL A 14 -3.12 -2.57 -0.36
CA VAL A 14 -2.71 -3.23 0.89
C VAL A 14 -2.12 -4.59 0.56
N SER A 15 -0.90 -4.87 1.04
CA SER A 15 -0.21 -6.14 0.79
C SER A 15 0.47 -6.70 2.03
N TYR A 16 0.69 -8.01 2.05
CA TYR A 16 1.36 -8.73 3.14
C TYR A 16 2.16 -9.92 2.58
N GLY A 17 3.23 -10.31 3.27
CA GLY A 17 4.01 -11.51 2.94
C GLY A 17 4.65 -11.47 1.55
N GLN A 18 4.70 -12.63 0.88
CA GLN A 18 5.35 -12.78 -0.44
C GLN A 18 4.74 -11.90 -1.53
N VAL A 19 3.44 -11.62 -1.44
CA VAL A 19 2.71 -10.77 -2.40
C VAL A 19 3.18 -9.31 -2.37
N SER A 20 3.83 -8.88 -1.28
CA SER A 20 4.35 -7.51 -1.16
C SER A 20 5.35 -7.13 -2.25
N ARG A 21 6.17 -8.10 -2.70
CA ARG A 21 7.20 -7.87 -3.75
C ARG A 21 6.57 -7.54 -5.11
N PRO A 22 5.69 -8.40 -5.69
CA PRO A 22 5.01 -8.06 -6.94
C PRO A 22 4.06 -6.88 -6.78
N ALA A 23 3.43 -6.69 -5.60
CA ALA A 23 2.58 -5.53 -5.35
C ALA A 23 3.35 -4.21 -5.43
N LYS A 24 4.58 -4.16 -4.88
CA LYS A 24 5.44 -2.98 -4.99
C LYS A 24 5.73 -2.63 -6.46
N ARG A 25 6.12 -3.62 -7.27
CA ARG A 25 6.40 -3.38 -8.70
C ARG A 25 5.15 -2.89 -9.44
N ALA A 26 3.98 -3.44 -9.15
CA ALA A 26 2.73 -3.00 -9.76
C ALA A 26 2.37 -1.54 -9.39
N VAL A 27 2.60 -1.15 -8.12
CA VAL A 27 2.40 0.23 -7.66
C VAL A 27 3.37 1.20 -8.35
N GLU A 28 4.64 0.81 -8.51
CA GLU A 28 5.63 1.60 -9.26
C GLU A 28 5.19 1.79 -10.72
N MET A 29 4.80 0.72 -11.42
CA MET A 29 4.31 0.80 -12.81
C MET A 29 3.08 1.71 -12.93
N ALA A 30 2.10 1.57 -12.04
CA ALA A 30 0.92 2.42 -12.05
C ALA A 30 1.26 3.90 -11.79
N ARG A 31 2.24 4.19 -10.93
CA ARG A 31 2.74 5.55 -10.72
C ARG A 31 3.46 6.12 -11.94
N GLU A 32 4.25 5.31 -12.65
CA GLU A 32 4.87 5.67 -13.93
C GLU A 32 3.81 6.07 -14.98
N GLU A 33 2.62 5.44 -14.94
CA GLU A 33 1.46 5.79 -15.77
C GLU A 33 0.65 7.01 -15.27
N GLY A 34 1.11 7.69 -14.21
CA GLY A 34 0.44 8.85 -13.63
C GLY A 34 -0.77 8.52 -12.75
N ILE A 35 -0.99 7.24 -12.42
CA ILE A 35 -2.06 6.82 -11.52
C ILE A 35 -1.64 7.15 -10.08
N ARG A 36 -2.48 7.91 -9.38
CA ARG A 36 -2.26 8.26 -7.97
C ARG A 36 -2.54 7.08 -7.05
N VAL A 37 -1.62 6.12 -6.98
CA VAL A 37 -1.72 4.92 -6.12
C VAL A 37 -0.71 4.91 -4.98
N GLY A 38 -1.17 4.70 -3.75
CA GLY A 38 -0.33 4.48 -2.58
C GLY A 38 -0.25 3.00 -2.23
N SER A 39 0.74 2.61 -1.43
CA SER A 39 0.86 1.25 -0.92
C SER A 39 1.00 1.23 0.60
N LEU A 40 0.36 0.23 1.20
CA LEU A 40 0.48 -0.13 2.61
C LEU A 40 0.96 -1.58 2.69
N ARG A 41 2.20 -1.79 3.13
CA ARG A 41 2.75 -3.12 3.35
C ARG A 41 2.65 -3.50 4.82
N LEU A 42 1.81 -4.47 5.12
CA LEU A 42 1.73 -5.06 6.44
C LEU A 42 3.01 -5.89 6.69
N ILE A 43 3.67 -5.64 7.83
CA ILE A 43 4.80 -6.45 8.31
C ILE A 43 4.29 -7.67 9.09
N THR A 44 3.18 -7.47 9.80
CA THR A 44 2.48 -8.48 10.59
C THR A 44 1.01 -8.45 10.18
N ILE A 45 0.43 -9.61 9.86
CA ILE A 45 -0.99 -9.69 9.45
C ILE A 45 -1.94 -9.60 10.65
N TRP A 46 -1.52 -10.11 11.81
CA TRP A 46 -2.28 -10.10 13.04
C TRP A 46 -1.41 -9.77 14.27
N PRO A 47 -1.84 -8.88 15.19
CA PRO A 47 -3.08 -8.11 15.17
C PRO A 47 -3.17 -7.16 13.97
N PHE A 48 -4.38 -7.02 13.40
CA PHE A 48 -4.58 -6.25 12.18
C PHE A 48 -4.33 -4.75 12.43
N ALA A 49 -3.75 -4.07 11.44
CA ALA A 49 -3.36 -2.66 11.53
C ALA A 49 -4.55 -1.70 11.32
N GLU A 50 -5.64 -1.90 12.06
CA GLU A 50 -6.91 -1.20 11.88
C GLU A 50 -6.78 0.31 11.98
N ASN A 51 -6.03 0.82 12.97
CA ASN A 51 -5.81 2.26 13.15
C ASN A 51 -5.13 2.92 11.94
N ILE A 52 -4.22 2.19 11.29
CA ILE A 52 -3.48 2.70 10.12
C ILE A 52 -4.37 2.63 8.88
N ILE A 53 -5.15 1.55 8.71
CA ILE A 53 -6.11 1.42 7.61
C ILE A 53 -7.17 2.54 7.72
N ARG A 54 -7.74 2.74 8.91
CA ARG A 54 -8.75 3.78 9.18
C ARG A 54 -8.24 5.21 8.98
N LYS A 55 -6.94 5.46 9.16
CA LYS A 55 -6.34 6.78 8.88
C LYS A 55 -6.44 7.17 7.40
N TRP A 56 -6.48 6.19 6.49
CA TRP A 56 -6.43 6.38 5.04
C TRP A 56 -7.74 6.04 4.31
N ALA A 57 -8.71 5.44 5.01
CA ALA A 57 -10.05 5.12 4.50
C ALA A 57 -11.02 6.29 4.73
#